data_AF-A0A969EQ10-F1
#
_entry.id   AF-A0A969EQ10-F1
#
_cell.length_a   1.000
_cell.length_b   1.000
_cell.length_c   1.000
_cell.angle_alpha   90.00
_cell.angle_beta   90.00
_cell.angle_gamma   90.00
#
_symmetry.space_group_name_H-M   'P 1'
#
loop_
_entity.id
_entity.type
_entity.pdbx_description
1 polymer ?
#
loop_
_entity_poly.entity_id
_entity_poly.type
_entity_poly.pdbx_seq_one_letter_code
_entity_poly.pdbx_strand_id
1 'polypeptide(L)'
;MEPMIWLLLLGDAVSDATFYEVFRSDAADTTGFLLGSPSGTSFNDTSVILGRTYWYRVRACNDAGCSEFGGPDSGFSDGVGILPVLNPPAGVSASDGIFSDRVNITWDAVNLATFYEVFRSDSAGTEGVLIGVPSGTSFNDTSASPGSTHWYRVRSCLGTGCGDFSEPDSGFRGGM
;
A
#
# COMPACT_ATOMS: atom_id res chain seq x y z
N MET A 1 -8.95 -0.75 -12.35
CA MET A 1 -7.97 0.35 -12.47
C MET A 1 -6.98 0.10 -11.36
N GLU A 2 -5.85 -0.54 -11.66
CA GLU A 2 -4.86 -0.92 -10.65
C GLU A 2 -4.04 0.30 -10.22
N PRO A 3 -3.76 0.48 -8.91
CA PRO A 3 -2.95 1.60 -8.49
C PRO A 3 -1.49 1.32 -8.84
N MET A 4 -1.02 2.03 -9.87
CA MET A 4 0.34 1.96 -10.38
C MET A 4 1.20 3.00 -9.67
N ILE A 5 2.35 2.58 -9.12
CA ILE A 5 3.43 3.51 -8.85
C ILE A 5 4.15 3.70 -10.18
N TRP A 6 3.73 4.72 -10.91
CA TRP A 6 4.49 5.20 -12.05
C TRP A 6 5.71 5.94 -11.51
N LEU A 7 6.79 5.21 -11.26
CA LEU A 7 8.09 5.83 -11.24
C LEU A 7 8.62 5.79 -12.68
N LEU A 8 8.38 6.87 -13.42
CA LEU A 8 9.04 7.10 -14.71
C LEU A 8 10.52 7.40 -14.41
N LEU A 9 11.34 6.36 -14.29
CA LEU A 9 12.76 6.47 -13.94
C LEU A 9 13.72 6.47 -15.12
N LEU A 10 13.22 6.50 -16.34
CA LEU A 10 14.12 6.50 -17.48
C LEU A 10 13.62 7.61 -18.37
N GLY A 11 14.48 8.60 -18.61
CA GLY A 11 14.20 9.66 -19.55
C GLY A 11 14.03 9.10 -20.96
N ASP A 12 14.63 9.75 -21.95
CA ASP A 12 14.60 9.22 -23.30
C ASP A 12 15.37 7.89 -23.40
N ALA A 13 14.91 7.01 -24.30
CA ALA A 13 15.56 5.72 -24.52
C ALA A 13 17.02 5.92 -24.99
N VAL A 14 17.94 5.15 -24.41
CA VAL A 14 19.34 5.11 -24.88
C VAL A 14 19.42 4.23 -26.11
N SER A 15 19.93 4.76 -27.23
CA SER A 15 19.84 4.14 -28.56
C SER A 15 20.42 2.72 -28.66
N ASP A 16 21.43 2.41 -27.86
CA ASP A 16 22.15 1.13 -27.90
C ASP A 16 21.77 0.20 -26.74
N ALA A 17 20.83 0.60 -25.88
CA ALA A 17 20.36 -0.23 -24.78
C ALA A 17 19.28 -1.22 -25.25
N THR A 18 19.41 -2.49 -24.88
CA THR A 18 18.38 -3.51 -25.13
C THR A 18 17.54 -3.79 -23.88
N PHE A 19 18.08 -3.48 -22.70
CA PHE A 19 17.38 -3.50 -21.42
C PHE A 19 18.02 -2.53 -20.42
N TYR A 20 17.37 -2.37 -19.28
CA TYR A 20 17.85 -1.57 -18.16
C TYR A 20 17.92 -2.44 -16.92
N GLU A 21 18.75 -2.09 -15.95
CA GLU A 21 18.72 -2.68 -14.61
C GLU A 21 18.36 -1.62 -13.58
N VAL A 22 17.27 -1.86 -12.85
CA VAL A 22 16.73 -0.93 -11.84
C VAL A 22 17.10 -1.43 -10.46
N PHE A 23 17.74 -0.58 -9.68
CA PHE A 23 18.15 -0.87 -8.31
C PHE A 23 17.46 0.07 -7.32
N ARG A 24 17.25 -0.42 -6.09
CA ARG A 24 16.69 0.36 -4.98
C ARG A 24 17.53 0.23 -3.72
N SER A 25 17.67 1.35 -3.01
CA SER A 25 18.24 1.42 -1.68
C SER A 25 17.35 2.16 -0.68
N ASP A 26 17.55 1.87 0.60
CA ASP A 26 16.99 2.58 1.76
C ASP A 26 17.92 3.71 2.27
N ALA A 27 19.03 3.96 1.59
CA ALA A 27 19.95 5.04 1.90
C ALA A 27 20.39 5.79 0.64
N ALA A 28 20.55 7.10 0.79
CA ALA A 28 21.12 7.94 -0.26
C ALA A 28 22.49 7.42 -0.73
N ASP A 29 22.79 7.64 -2.01
CA ASP A 29 24.08 7.39 -2.66
C ASP A 29 24.57 5.93 -2.69
N THR A 30 23.73 4.96 -2.31
CA THR A 30 24.05 3.54 -2.35
C THR A 30 23.29 2.86 -3.49
N THR A 31 23.95 1.96 -4.23
CA THR A 31 23.33 1.26 -5.36
C THR A 31 22.20 0.33 -4.93
N GLY A 32 22.22 -0.19 -3.70
CA GLY A 32 21.16 -1.06 -3.20
C GLY A 32 21.08 -2.39 -3.94
N PHE A 33 19.89 -2.98 -4.06
CA PHE A 33 19.68 -4.28 -4.67
C PHE A 33 18.89 -4.19 -5.99
N LEU A 34 19.14 -5.14 -6.90
CA LEU A 34 18.46 -5.21 -8.20
C LEU A 34 16.98 -5.57 -8.00
N LEU A 35 16.09 -4.71 -8.50
CA LEU A 35 14.64 -4.92 -8.51
C LEU A 35 14.17 -5.65 -9.77
N GLY A 36 14.79 -5.36 -10.91
CA GLY A 36 14.40 -5.99 -12.17
C GLY A 36 15.13 -5.42 -13.38
N SER A 37 14.87 -6.06 -14.53
CA SER A 37 15.55 -5.77 -15.79
C SER A 37 14.57 -5.49 -16.94
N PRO A 38 13.86 -4.33 -16.94
CA PRO A 38 12.88 -4.03 -17.97
C PRO A 38 13.55 -3.74 -19.32
N SER A 39 12.89 -4.11 -20.42
CA SER A 39 13.28 -3.68 -21.78
C SER A 39 12.73 -2.30 -22.16
N GLY A 40 11.74 -1.79 -21.42
CA GLY A 40 11.14 -0.47 -21.62
C GLY A 40 11.77 0.62 -20.75
N THR A 41 11.42 1.88 -21.03
CA THR A 41 11.87 3.07 -20.29
C THR A 41 11.00 3.39 -19.07
N SER A 42 10.30 2.40 -18.51
CA SER A 42 9.48 2.59 -17.33
C SER A 42 9.51 1.35 -16.45
N PHE A 43 9.54 1.53 -15.14
CA PHE A 43 9.53 0.44 -14.17
C PHE A 43 8.60 0.76 -13.01
N ASN A 44 7.71 -0.17 -12.69
CA ASN A 44 6.79 -0.05 -11.56
C ASN A 44 7.33 -0.89 -10.39
N ASP A 45 7.85 -0.23 -9.37
CA ASP A 45 8.20 -0.89 -8.11
C ASP A 45 6.93 -1.01 -7.25
N THR A 46 6.36 -2.22 -7.19
CA THR A 46 5.17 -2.53 -6.39
C THR A 46 5.50 -3.11 -5.02
N SER A 47 6.79 -3.18 -4.67
CA SER A 47 7.28 -3.81 -3.43
C SER A 47 7.61 -2.80 -2.33
N VAL A 48 7.31 -1.52 -2.58
CA VAL A 48 7.55 -0.41 -1.65
C VAL A 48 6.49 -0.31 -0.57
N ILE A 49 6.92 0.17 0.59
CA ILE A 49 6.06 0.41 1.74
C ILE A 49 5.72 1.91 1.82
N LEU A 50 4.47 2.22 2.17
CA LEU A 50 3.99 3.59 2.35
C LEU A 50 4.83 4.35 3.40
N GLY A 51 5.00 5.65 3.20
CA GLY A 51 5.73 6.51 4.14
C GLY A 51 7.23 6.28 4.23
N ARG A 52 7.80 5.39 3.40
CA ARG A 52 9.24 5.18 3.33
C ARG A 52 9.84 5.89 2.12
N THR A 53 11.02 6.46 2.35
CA THR A 53 11.86 7.04 1.32
C THR A 53 12.74 5.96 0.73
N TYR A 54 12.78 5.89 -0.59
CA TYR A 54 13.63 5.00 -1.34
C TYR A 54 14.44 5.78 -2.37
N TRP A 55 15.65 5.30 -2.63
CA TRP A 55 16.56 5.84 -3.65
C TRP A 55 16.69 4.82 -4.77
N TYR A 56 16.58 5.30 -6.00
CA TYR A 56 16.59 4.45 -7.18
C TYR A 56 17.72 4.83 -8.12
N ARG A 57 18.41 3.80 -8.60
CA ARG A 57 19.48 3.93 -9.59
C ARG A 57 19.22 3.01 -10.75
N VAL A 58 19.48 3.50 -11.96
CA VAL A 58 19.27 2.73 -13.18
C VAL A 58 20.52 2.80 -14.06
N ARG A 59 20.76 1.73 -14.83
CA ARG A 59 21.78 1.67 -15.87
C ARG A 59 21.28 0.95 -17.12
N ALA A 60 21.80 1.30 -18.28
CA ALA A 60 21.50 0.64 -19.56
C ALA A 60 22.41 -0.54 -19.72
N CYS A 61 21.87 -1.57 -20.35
CA CYS A 61 22.62 -2.75 -20.68
C CYS A 61 22.28 -3.21 -22.09
N ASN A 62 23.27 -3.84 -22.71
CA ASN A 62 23.12 -4.60 -23.94
C ASN A 62 24.05 -5.82 -23.89
N ASP A 63 24.18 -6.53 -25.01
CA ASP A 63 25.02 -7.74 -25.10
C ASP A 63 26.52 -7.48 -24.85
N ALA A 64 26.98 -6.22 -24.97
CA ALA A 64 28.36 -5.84 -24.68
C ALA A 64 28.60 -5.51 -23.20
N GLY A 65 27.55 -5.32 -22.40
CA GLY A 65 27.64 -5.00 -20.98
C GLY A 65 26.71 -3.86 -20.57
N CYS A 66 26.92 -3.36 -19.35
CA CYS A 66 26.13 -2.26 -18.78
C CYS A 66 26.95 -0.98 -18.64
N SER A 67 26.27 0.17 -18.70
CA SER A 67 26.86 1.47 -18.40
C SER A 67 27.15 1.66 -16.91
N GLU A 68 27.95 2.69 -16.59
CA GLU A 68 28.05 3.23 -15.24
C GLU A 68 26.73 3.88 -14.79
N PHE A 69 26.52 3.94 -13.47
CA PHE A 69 25.37 4.64 -12.87
C PHE A 69 25.55 6.17 -12.94
N GLY A 70 24.51 6.91 -13.35
CA GLY A 70 24.37 8.36 -13.12
C GLY A 70 25.34 9.31 -13.87
N GLY A 71 25.99 8.86 -14.96
CA GLY A 71 26.83 9.73 -15.80
C GLY A 71 26.03 10.45 -16.90
N PRO A 72 26.46 11.64 -17.37
CA PRO A 72 25.77 12.38 -18.44
C PRO A 72 25.76 11.63 -19.78
N ASP A 73 26.79 10.82 -20.07
CA ASP A 73 26.86 9.97 -21.27
C ASP A 73 25.98 8.72 -21.18
N SER A 74 25.45 8.38 -19.99
CA SER A 74 24.67 7.15 -19.82
C SER A 74 23.16 7.36 -19.93
N GLY A 75 22.64 8.60 -19.87
CA GLY A 75 21.20 8.85 -20.02
C GLY A 75 20.34 8.41 -18.82
N PHE A 76 20.94 8.24 -17.63
CA PHE A 76 20.26 7.74 -16.43
C PHE A 76 19.92 8.80 -15.39
N SER A 77 18.86 8.54 -14.64
CA SER A 77 18.44 9.33 -13.48
C SER A 77 18.69 8.60 -12.16
N ASP A 78 19.18 9.34 -11.18
CA ASP A 78 18.96 9.05 -9.76
C ASP A 78 17.61 9.66 -9.36
N GLY A 79 16.84 8.96 -8.54
CA GLY A 79 15.48 9.36 -8.19
C GLY A 79 15.13 9.03 -6.75
N VAL A 80 14.51 9.99 -6.07
CA VAL A 80 13.89 9.78 -4.76
C VAL A 80 12.42 9.45 -4.96
N GLY A 81 12.02 8.26 -4.54
CA GLY A 81 10.62 7.84 -4.47
C GLY A 81 10.13 7.88 -3.03
N ILE A 82 9.03 8.59 -2.79
CA ILE A 82 8.32 8.59 -1.50
C ILE A 82 6.86 8.28 -1.77
N LEU A 83 6.34 7.23 -1.13
CA LEU A 83 4.92 6.97 -1.15
C LEU A 83 4.19 7.77 -0.08
N PRO A 84 3.02 8.37 -0.40
CA PRO A 84 2.24 9.10 0.58
C PRO A 84 1.82 8.14 1.71
N VAL A 85 1.91 8.61 2.95
CA VAL A 85 1.29 7.92 4.08
C VAL A 85 -0.22 8.02 3.90
N LEU A 86 -0.93 6.89 4.00
CA LEU A 86 -2.38 6.90 4.09
C LEU A 86 -2.78 7.23 5.51
N ASN A 87 -3.70 8.18 5.66
CA ASN A 87 -4.27 8.49 6.96
C ASN A 87 -5.10 7.30 7.47
N PRO A 88 -5.07 7.01 8.78
CA PRO A 88 -6.01 6.06 9.35
C PRO A 88 -7.45 6.53 9.11
N PRO A 89 -8.39 5.62 8.78
CA PRO A 89 -9.80 5.96 8.67
C PRO A 89 -10.31 6.64 9.95
N ALA A 90 -10.98 7.77 9.79
CA ALA A 90 -11.68 8.46 10.87
C ALA A 90 -13.15 8.02 10.91
N GLY A 91 -13.85 8.39 11.99
CA GLY A 91 -15.29 8.18 12.09
C GLY A 91 -15.71 6.71 12.08
N VAL A 92 -14.84 5.80 12.52
CA VAL A 92 -15.20 4.38 12.63
C VAL A 92 -16.36 4.23 13.60
N SER A 93 -17.44 3.60 13.14
CA SER A 93 -18.62 3.31 13.95
C SER A 93 -19.15 1.91 13.65
N ALA A 94 -19.29 1.11 14.70
CA ALA A 94 -19.88 -0.22 14.69
C ALA A 94 -21.27 -0.17 15.35
N SER A 95 -22.26 -0.81 14.74
CA SER A 95 -23.64 -0.77 15.25
C SER A 95 -23.80 -1.51 16.59
N ASP A 96 -24.54 -0.91 17.52
CA ASP A 96 -24.86 -1.48 18.83
C ASP A 96 -26.22 -2.18 18.85
N GLY A 97 -26.27 -3.41 18.34
CA GLY A 97 -27.46 -4.25 18.41
C GLY A 97 -28.61 -3.86 17.47
N ILE A 98 -28.39 -2.86 16.61
CA ILE A 98 -29.39 -2.37 15.64
C ILE A 98 -29.85 -3.48 14.69
N PHE A 99 -28.93 -4.37 14.30
CA PHE A 99 -29.22 -5.46 13.38
C PHE A 99 -29.06 -6.81 14.06
N SER A 100 -30.05 -7.68 13.93
CA SER A 100 -30.03 -9.04 14.50
C SER A 100 -29.22 -10.04 13.67
N ASP A 101 -28.73 -9.65 12.50
CA ASP A 101 -28.00 -10.51 11.55
C ASP A 101 -26.53 -10.11 11.34
N ARG A 102 -26.11 -8.93 11.81
CA ARG A 102 -24.76 -8.40 11.61
C ARG A 102 -24.39 -7.30 12.60
N VAL A 103 -23.10 -6.97 12.64
CA VAL A 103 -22.62 -5.63 13.02
C VAL A 103 -22.36 -4.87 11.73
N ASN A 104 -22.96 -3.68 11.57
CA ASN A 104 -22.62 -2.78 10.47
C ASN A 104 -21.51 -1.84 10.94
N ILE A 105 -20.38 -1.85 10.24
CA ILE A 105 -19.21 -1.01 10.51
C ILE A 105 -19.09 0.00 9.36
N THR A 106 -18.93 1.28 9.69
CA THR A 106 -18.78 2.38 8.72
C THR A 106 -17.61 3.28 9.11
N TRP A 107 -17.06 4.02 8.15
CA TRP A 107 -15.94 4.95 8.37
C TRP A 107 -15.88 6.02 7.27
N ASP A 108 -15.06 7.04 7.48
CA ASP A 108 -14.82 8.10 6.49
C ASP A 108 -13.88 7.62 5.38
N ALA A 109 -14.12 8.08 4.14
CA ALA A 109 -13.25 7.79 3.02
C ALA A 109 -11.86 8.43 3.20
N VAL A 110 -10.80 7.63 3.01
CA VAL A 110 -9.42 8.10 3.03
C VAL A 110 -8.95 8.40 1.60
N ASN A 111 -8.39 9.59 1.40
CA ASN A 111 -7.83 9.99 0.10
C ASN A 111 -6.72 9.00 -0.33
N LEU A 112 -6.70 8.65 -1.62
CA LEU A 112 -5.82 7.64 -2.23
C LEU A 112 -6.05 6.19 -1.79
N ALA A 113 -6.90 5.90 -0.81
CA ALA A 113 -7.22 4.53 -0.46
C ALA A 113 -8.03 3.87 -1.59
N THR A 114 -7.63 2.65 -1.95
CA THR A 114 -8.33 1.83 -2.97
C THR A 114 -9.16 0.71 -2.36
N PHE A 115 -8.82 0.31 -1.13
CA PHE A 115 -9.57 -0.63 -0.31
C PHE A 115 -9.24 -0.40 1.17
N TYR A 116 -9.95 -1.11 2.03
CA TYR A 116 -9.77 -1.09 3.47
C TYR A 116 -9.64 -2.50 3.98
N GLU A 117 -8.89 -2.67 5.06
CA GLU A 117 -8.87 -3.90 5.83
C GLU A 117 -9.60 -3.69 7.15
N VAL A 118 -10.55 -4.57 7.44
CA VAL A 118 -11.39 -4.52 8.64
C VAL A 118 -10.98 -5.64 9.58
N PHE A 119 -10.60 -5.27 10.79
CA PHE A 119 -10.18 -6.19 11.84
C PHE A 119 -11.19 -6.21 12.98
N ARG A 120 -11.39 -7.39 13.56
CA ARG A 120 -12.22 -7.59 14.75
C ARG A 120 -11.43 -8.21 15.88
N SER A 121 -11.63 -7.71 17.08
CA SER A 121 -11.17 -8.34 18.31
C SER A 121 -12.29 -8.54 19.33
N ASP A 122 -12.10 -9.50 20.23
CA ASP A 122 -12.93 -9.71 21.41
C ASP A 122 -12.44 -8.90 22.62
N SER A 123 -11.38 -8.10 22.47
CA SER A 123 -10.81 -7.30 23.55
C SER A 123 -10.35 -5.92 23.08
N ALA A 124 -10.68 -4.91 23.88
CA ALA A 124 -10.30 -3.52 23.63
C ALA A 124 -8.78 -3.37 23.47
N GLY A 125 -8.36 -2.53 22.51
CA GLY A 125 -6.96 -2.17 22.32
C GLY A 125 -6.08 -3.21 21.61
N THR A 126 -6.58 -4.41 21.36
CA THR A 126 -5.85 -5.43 20.58
C THR A 126 -6.08 -5.24 19.07
N GLU A 127 -5.18 -5.76 18.23
CA GLU A 127 -5.31 -5.67 16.76
C GLU A 127 -6.50 -6.48 16.24
N GLY A 128 -6.69 -7.70 16.79
CA GLY A 128 -7.73 -8.61 16.35
C GLY A 128 -7.33 -9.43 15.14
N VAL A 129 -8.32 -9.93 14.40
CA VAL A 129 -8.17 -10.73 13.18
C VAL A 129 -8.79 -10.02 11.99
N LEU A 130 -8.17 -10.13 10.82
CA LEU A 130 -8.73 -9.63 9.57
C LEU A 130 -10.01 -10.39 9.23
N ILE A 131 -11.12 -9.67 9.04
CA ILE A 131 -12.42 -10.25 8.72
C ILE A 131 -12.98 -9.78 7.37
N GLY A 132 -12.38 -8.77 6.74
CA GLY A 132 -12.86 -8.26 5.46
C GLY A 132 -11.92 -7.28 4.78
N VAL A 133 -12.06 -7.22 3.45
CA VAL A 133 -11.29 -6.35 2.54
C VAL A 133 -12.20 -5.54 1.59
N PRO A 134 -13.13 -4.71 2.10
CA PRO A 134 -14.03 -3.95 1.23
C PRO A 134 -13.31 -2.82 0.48
N SER A 135 -13.77 -2.53 -0.74
CA SER A 135 -13.37 -1.33 -1.48
C SER A 135 -14.15 -0.07 -1.10
N GLY A 136 -15.33 -0.24 -0.49
CA GLY A 136 -16.17 0.85 0.02
C GLY A 136 -15.89 1.20 1.48
N THR A 137 -16.66 2.14 2.02
CA THR A 137 -16.50 2.68 3.38
C THR A 137 -17.44 2.04 4.41
N SER A 138 -17.87 0.80 4.15
CA SER A 138 -18.72 0.05 5.06
C SER A 138 -18.47 -1.45 4.95
N PHE A 139 -18.65 -2.16 6.06
CA PHE A 139 -18.57 -3.62 6.13
C PHE A 139 -19.67 -4.18 7.04
N ASN A 140 -20.14 -5.38 6.72
CA ASN A 140 -21.14 -6.09 7.53
C ASN A 140 -20.48 -7.35 8.11
N ASP A 141 -20.19 -7.34 9.41
CA ASP A 141 -19.75 -8.54 10.11
C ASP A 141 -20.96 -9.40 10.51
N THR A 142 -21.33 -10.33 9.63
CA THR A 142 -22.40 -11.31 9.87
C THR A 142 -21.95 -12.48 10.74
N SER A 143 -20.65 -12.58 11.03
CA SER A 143 -20.03 -13.67 11.80
C SER A 143 -19.93 -13.38 13.29
N ALA A 144 -20.14 -12.12 13.70
CA ALA A 144 -20.18 -11.70 15.09
C ALA A 144 -21.25 -12.48 15.87
N SER A 145 -20.88 -12.88 17.10
CA SER A 145 -21.79 -13.58 18.00
C SER A 145 -22.87 -12.61 18.51
N PRO A 146 -24.17 -12.96 18.43
CA PRO A 146 -25.24 -12.12 18.96
C PRO A 146 -25.05 -11.75 20.44
N GLY A 147 -25.30 -10.49 20.78
CA GLY A 147 -25.19 -9.95 22.14
C GLY A 147 -23.77 -9.84 22.69
N SER A 148 -22.74 -10.21 21.93
CA SER A 148 -21.33 -10.13 22.34
C SER A 148 -20.69 -8.85 21.80
N THR A 149 -20.06 -8.06 22.67
CA THR A 149 -19.31 -6.87 22.26
C THR A 149 -18.01 -7.27 21.59
N HIS A 150 -17.80 -6.76 20.38
CA HIS A 150 -16.57 -6.87 19.63
C HIS A 150 -15.99 -5.47 19.35
N TRP A 151 -14.68 -5.41 19.12
CA TRP A 151 -13.94 -4.19 18.83
C TRP A 151 -13.45 -4.21 17.39
N TYR A 152 -13.70 -3.13 16.67
CA TYR A 152 -13.40 -3.02 15.25
C TYR A 152 -12.37 -1.93 15.01
N ARG A 153 -11.37 -2.26 14.19
CA ARG A 153 -10.38 -1.32 13.66
C ARG A 153 -10.35 -1.45 12.15
N VAL A 154 -10.12 -0.33 11.48
CA VAL A 154 -10.02 -0.28 10.02
C VAL A 154 -8.73 0.40 9.65
N ARG A 155 -8.03 -0.11 8.64
CA ARG A 155 -6.91 0.60 8.02
C ARG A 155 -7.14 0.78 6.53
N SER A 156 -6.71 1.91 6.01
CA SER A 156 -6.79 2.26 4.60
C SER A 156 -5.60 1.67 3.85
N CYS A 157 -5.83 1.19 2.63
CA CYS A 157 -4.80 0.51 1.85
C CYS A 157 -4.76 0.97 0.39
N LEU A 158 -3.55 0.97 -0.17
CA LEU A 158 -3.22 1.32 -1.55
C LEU A 158 -2.24 0.29 -2.10
N GLY A 159 -2.68 -0.46 -3.12
CA GLY A 159 -1.86 -1.51 -3.72
C GLY A 159 -1.48 -2.58 -2.69
N THR A 160 -0.20 -2.73 -2.42
CA THR A 160 0.36 -3.73 -1.48
C THR A 160 0.62 -3.16 -0.08
N GLY A 161 0.39 -1.87 0.17
CA GLY A 161 0.65 -1.21 1.44
C GLY A 161 -0.61 -0.67 2.12
N CYS A 162 -0.60 -0.63 3.45
CA CYS A 162 -1.66 -0.05 4.27
C CYS A 162 -1.10 1.01 5.23
N GLY A 163 -1.93 1.99 5.57
CA GLY A 163 -1.66 2.95 6.63
C GLY A 163 -1.88 2.36 8.02
N ASP A 164 -1.80 3.22 9.03
CA ASP A 164 -2.08 2.85 10.41
C ASP A 164 -3.55 2.49 10.64
N PHE A 165 -3.82 1.80 11.73
CA PHE A 165 -5.19 1.52 12.17
C PHE A 165 -5.89 2.79 12.64
N SER A 166 -7.20 2.83 12.40
CA SER A 166 -8.12 3.75 13.06
C SER A 166 -8.09 3.61 14.58
N GLU A 167 -8.63 4.62 15.25
CA GLU A 167 -9.14 4.41 16.60
C GLU A 167 -10.19 3.28 16.59
N PRO A 168 -10.18 2.40 17.61
CA PRO A 168 -11.13 1.30 17.67
C PRO A 168 -12.52 1.80 18.04
N ASP A 169 -13.55 1.15 17.51
CA ASP A 169 -14.93 1.33 17.97
C ASP A 169 -15.55 -0.02 18.32
N SER A 170 -16.37 -0.06 19.36
CA SER A 170 -17.03 -1.29 19.79
C SER A 170 -18.43 -1.38 19.22
N GLY A 171 -18.89 -2.59 18.91
CA GLY A 171 -20.27 -2.84 18.53
C GLY A 171 -20.66 -4.29 18.79
N PHE A 172 -21.94 -4.60 18.64
CA PHE A 172 -22.45 -5.95 18.82
C PHE A 172 -23.63 -6.22 17.90
N ARG A 173 -23.76 -7.48 17.49
CA ARG A 173 -24.91 -7.95 16.72
C ARG A 173 -26.09 -8.10 17.68
N GLY A 174 -27.27 -7.64 17.29
CA GLY A 174 -28.48 -7.77 18.10
C GLY A 174 -28.86 -9.23 18.35
N GLY A 175 -29.46 -9.50 19.51
CA GLY A 175 -30.16 -10.77 19.76
C GLY A 175 -31.56 -10.75 19.15
N MET A 176 -32.12 -11.93 18.89
CA MET A 176 -33.58 -12.09 18.75
C MET A 176 -34.25 -12.03 20.12
#